data_AF-A0A5C7N647-F1
#
_entry.id   AF-A0A5C7N647-F1
#
_cell.length_a   1.000
_cell.length_b   1.000
_cell.length_c   1.000
_cell.angle_alpha   90.00
_cell.angle_beta   90.00
_cell.angle_gamma   90.00
#
_symmetry.space_group_name_H-M   'P 1'
#
loop_
_entity.id
_entity.type
_entity.pdbx_description
1 polymer ?
#
loop_
_entity_poly.entity_id
_entity_poly.type
_entity_poly.pdbx_seq_one_letter_code
_entity_poly.pdbx_strand_id
1 'polypeptide(L)'
;MKELIDDLGILDGAEGCETYQTSKDSNTGKSRKLYIESYGCQMNFSDSEIVASVLQKDGFDTTSDINEADVVFLNTCSIREKAEQTVRNRRNHINGFKKKKPELLVGILGCMAERLKTKLLEEEKIVDLVAGPDAYRDLPKLIAQVDEGDKAINTFLSREETYADINPVRLNSNGVT
;
A
#
# COMPACT_ATOMS: atom_id res chain seq x y z
N MET A 1 6.20 35.97 11.13
CA MET A 1 6.50 35.07 9.98
C MET A 1 7.42 33.95 10.47
N LYS A 2 6.86 33.07 11.31
CA LYS A 2 7.43 31.82 11.84
C LYS A 2 6.37 31.20 12.77
N GLU A 3 5.18 30.94 12.25
CA GLU A 3 4.11 30.24 12.95
C GLU A 3 3.34 29.40 11.92
N LEU A 4 2.87 28.22 12.35
CA LEU A 4 1.98 27.24 11.65
C LEU A 4 2.57 25.92 11.12
N ILE A 5 3.51 25.25 11.83
CA ILE A 5 3.69 23.78 11.66
C ILE A 5 3.87 23.04 13.01
N ASP A 6 3.32 23.57 14.12
CA ASP A 6 3.34 22.87 15.43
C ASP A 6 1.96 22.30 15.87
N ASP A 7 0.95 22.32 14.99
CA ASP A 7 -0.41 21.85 15.34
C ASP A 7 -0.79 20.53 14.66
N LEU A 8 -0.05 19.45 14.94
CA LEU A 8 -0.58 18.08 14.84
C LEU A 8 0.14 17.13 15.81
N GLY A 9 0.15 17.50 17.09
CA GLY A 9 0.38 16.56 18.19
C GLY A 9 -0.87 15.75 18.50
N ILE A 10 -1.09 14.62 17.82
CA ILE A 10 -1.97 13.49 18.19
C ILE A 10 -1.37 12.27 17.46
N LEU A 11 -0.60 11.33 18.03
CA LEU A 11 -0.74 10.57 19.27
C LEU A 11 0.66 10.12 19.78
N ASP A 12 1.10 10.65 20.91
CA ASP A 12 2.00 9.92 21.81
C ASP A 12 1.14 9.15 22.82
N GLY A 13 1.36 7.84 22.91
CA GLY A 13 0.87 7.00 24.02
C GLY A 13 -0.41 6.19 23.77
N ALA A 14 -0.29 5.05 23.07
CA ALA A 14 -1.13 3.88 23.33
C ALA A 14 -0.39 2.60 22.91
N GLU A 15 0.00 1.79 23.90
CA GLU A 15 0.52 0.44 23.68
C GLU A 15 -0.37 -0.36 22.71
N GLY A 16 0.25 -0.82 21.63
CA GLY A 16 -0.35 -1.75 20.66
C GLY A 16 -0.89 -1.10 19.38
N CYS A 17 0.01 -0.71 18.50
CA CYS A 17 0.10 -1.13 17.09
C CYS A 17 1.47 -0.67 16.59
N GLU A 18 2.53 -1.25 17.17
CA GLU A 18 3.89 -0.75 16.99
C GLU A 18 4.45 -1.21 15.63
N THR A 19 4.90 -0.22 14.85
CA THR A 19 5.52 -0.27 13.51
C THR A 19 4.55 -0.21 12.32
N TYR A 20 4.44 0.99 11.73
CA TYR A 20 4.09 1.15 10.32
C TYR A 20 5.28 1.77 9.58
N GLN A 21 5.44 1.47 8.30
CA GLN A 21 6.50 2.02 7.46
C GLN A 21 5.92 2.49 6.15
N THR A 22 6.43 3.61 5.65
CA THR A 22 6.11 4.13 4.32
C THR A 22 7.24 3.83 3.35
N SER A 23 6.94 3.75 2.07
CA SER A 23 7.98 3.73 1.04
C SER A 23 8.92 4.93 1.15
N LYS A 24 10.16 4.74 0.73
CA LYS A 24 11.11 5.81 0.48
C LYS A 24 11.06 6.24 -0.98
N ASP A 25 11.58 7.43 -1.25
CA ASP A 25 11.68 7.93 -2.62
C ASP A 25 12.66 7.08 -3.43
N SER A 26 12.23 6.69 -4.62
CA SER A 26 13.12 6.25 -5.68
C SER A 26 13.00 7.23 -6.84
N ASN A 27 14.12 7.50 -7.50
CA ASN A 27 14.16 8.41 -8.64
C ASN A 27 14.90 7.75 -9.80
N THR A 28 14.24 6.78 -10.42
CA THR A 28 14.77 6.08 -11.61
C THR A 28 14.26 6.68 -12.92
N GLY A 29 13.59 7.84 -12.85
CA GLY A 29 13.05 8.56 -14.00
C GLY A 29 11.70 8.03 -14.48
N LYS A 30 10.99 7.27 -13.64
CA LYS A 30 9.68 6.71 -13.96
C LYS A 30 8.59 7.75 -13.76
N SER A 31 7.54 7.66 -14.57
CA SER A 31 6.48 8.68 -14.62
C SER A 31 5.42 8.54 -13.54
N ARG A 32 5.09 7.32 -13.12
CA ARG A 32 4.07 7.08 -12.08
C ARG A 32 4.72 6.90 -10.71
N LYS A 33 4.07 7.43 -9.67
CA LYS A 33 4.55 7.37 -8.28
C LYS A 33 3.70 6.43 -7.42
N LEU A 34 4.37 5.47 -6.79
CA LEU A 34 3.81 4.52 -5.82
C LEU A 34 4.10 4.98 -4.39
N TYR A 35 3.06 5.14 -3.59
CA TYR A 35 3.15 5.30 -2.15
C TYR A 35 2.60 4.06 -1.46
N ILE A 36 3.37 3.42 -0.58
CA ILE A 36 2.93 2.23 0.16
C ILE A 36 3.09 2.43 1.66
N GLU A 37 2.02 2.19 2.42
CA GLU A 37 2.00 2.14 3.88
C GLU A 37 1.83 0.68 4.33
N SER A 38 2.77 0.21 5.13
CA SER A 38 2.81 -1.17 5.61
C SER A 38 2.46 -1.22 7.09
N TYR A 39 1.43 -1.99 7.45
CA TYR A 39 0.94 -2.19 8.81
C TYR A 39 1.04 -3.67 9.20
N GLY A 40 1.82 -3.98 10.23
CA GLY A 40 1.84 -5.33 10.77
C GLY A 40 3.22 -5.81 11.17
N CYS A 41 3.67 -6.91 10.55
CA CYS A 41 4.90 -7.61 10.94
C CYS A 41 6.00 -7.49 9.88
N GLN A 42 7.16 -8.09 10.15
CA GLN A 42 8.29 -8.12 9.21
C GLN A 42 7.93 -8.67 7.82
N MET A 43 6.96 -9.58 7.74
CA MET A 43 6.49 -10.10 6.45
C MET A 43 5.80 -9.01 5.63
N ASN A 44 4.97 -8.15 6.22
CA ASN A 44 4.35 -7.04 5.47
C ASN A 44 5.42 -6.07 4.95
N PHE A 45 6.48 -5.81 5.70
CA PHE A 45 7.58 -4.97 5.21
C PHE A 45 8.31 -5.64 4.03
N SER A 46 8.59 -6.95 4.12
CA SER A 46 9.19 -7.73 3.03
C SER A 46 8.28 -7.79 1.79
N ASP A 47 6.97 -7.95 1.99
CA ASP A 47 5.98 -7.93 0.93
C ASP A 47 5.97 -6.59 0.20
N SER A 48 6.14 -5.49 0.92
CA SER A 48 6.22 -4.16 0.31
C SER A 48 7.46 -3.99 -0.57
N GLU A 49 8.59 -4.64 -0.24
CA GLU A 49 9.78 -4.70 -1.11
C GLU A 49 9.51 -5.48 -2.41
N ILE A 50 8.69 -6.54 -2.34
CA ILE A 50 8.25 -7.34 -3.48
C ILE A 50 7.31 -6.51 -4.37
N VAL A 51 6.30 -5.88 -3.77
CA VAL A 51 5.35 -5.00 -4.47
C VAL A 51 6.07 -3.86 -5.18
N ALA A 52 7.02 -3.20 -4.51
CA ALA A 52 7.82 -2.14 -5.12
C ALA A 52 8.67 -2.68 -6.30
N SER A 53 9.26 -3.87 -6.17
CA SER A 53 10.03 -4.51 -7.26
C SER A 53 9.17 -4.80 -8.49
N VAL A 54 7.96 -5.34 -8.28
CA VAL A 54 7.02 -5.63 -9.38
C VAL A 54 6.64 -4.34 -10.12
N LEU A 55 6.26 -3.30 -9.39
CA LEU A 55 5.82 -2.05 -10.01
C LEU A 55 6.95 -1.21 -10.60
N GLN A 56 8.18 -1.31 -10.07
CA GLN A 56 9.34 -0.65 -10.70
C GLN A 56 9.61 -1.19 -12.11
N LYS A 57 9.44 -2.50 -12.31
CA LYS A 57 9.53 -3.12 -13.64
C LYS A 57 8.41 -2.62 -14.58
N ASP A 58 7.28 -2.23 -14.02
CA ASP A 58 6.11 -1.71 -14.75
C ASP A 58 6.06 -0.18 -14.88
N GLY A 59 7.14 0.52 -14.52
CA GLY A 59 7.26 1.95 -14.77
C GLY A 59 6.79 2.86 -13.64
N PHE A 60 6.86 2.37 -12.39
CA PHE A 60 6.63 3.16 -11.19
C PHE A 60 7.94 3.48 -10.47
N ASP A 61 8.03 4.68 -9.91
CA ASP A 61 8.98 5.00 -8.85
C ASP A 61 8.22 5.03 -7.51
N THR A 62 8.86 4.65 -6.42
CA THR A 62 8.30 4.87 -5.07
C THR A 62 8.44 6.32 -4.63
N THR A 63 7.51 6.80 -3.80
CA THR A 63 7.55 8.09 -3.11
C THR A 63 7.20 7.91 -1.63
N SER A 64 7.73 8.80 -0.79
CA SER A 64 7.41 8.98 0.62
C SER A 64 6.39 10.10 0.85
N ASP A 65 6.04 10.86 -0.19
CA ASP A 65 4.99 11.88 -0.15
C ASP A 65 3.72 11.39 -0.87
N ILE A 66 2.65 11.22 -0.12
CA ILE A 66 1.33 10.83 -0.65
C ILE A 66 0.76 11.87 -1.64
N ASN A 67 1.16 13.14 -1.56
CA ASN A 67 0.69 14.17 -2.50
C ASN A 67 1.22 13.96 -3.92
N GLU A 68 2.39 13.33 -4.06
CA GLU A 68 3.00 13.04 -5.35
C GLU A 68 2.52 11.72 -5.95
N ALA A 69 1.82 10.89 -5.16
CA ALA A 69 1.44 9.55 -5.55
C ALA A 69 0.36 9.51 -6.64
N ASP A 70 0.47 8.56 -7.55
CA ASP A 70 -0.59 8.13 -8.47
C ASP A 70 -1.29 6.86 -7.95
N VAL A 71 -0.58 6.07 -7.17
CA VAL A 71 -1.06 4.82 -6.55
C VAL A 71 -0.72 4.82 -5.07
N VAL A 72 -1.70 4.56 -4.22
CA VAL A 72 -1.55 4.40 -2.77
C VAL A 72 -1.94 2.98 -2.37
N PHE A 73 -1.02 2.25 -1.73
CA PHE A 73 -1.28 0.91 -1.19
C PHE A 73 -1.18 0.86 0.32
N LEU A 74 -2.19 0.25 0.94
CA LEU A 74 -2.18 -0.11 2.36
C LEU A 74 -1.94 -1.62 2.49
N ASN A 75 -0.72 -2.03 2.81
CA ASN A 75 -0.35 -3.44 3.00
C ASN A 75 -0.53 -3.85 4.46
N THR A 76 -1.47 -4.75 4.75
CA THR A 76 -1.96 -4.96 6.11
C THR A 76 -2.05 -6.44 6.51
N CYS A 77 -1.71 -6.73 7.76
CA CYS A 77 -1.81 -8.06 8.35
C CYS A 77 -3.26 -8.43 8.76
N SER A 78 -3.64 -9.71 8.65
CA SER A 78 -4.98 -10.21 9.00
C SER A 78 -5.19 -10.56 10.48
N ILE A 79 -4.11 -10.68 11.25
CA ILE A 79 -4.13 -11.37 12.56
C ILE A 79 -4.47 -10.42 13.73
N ARG A 80 -4.47 -9.10 13.52
CA ARG A 80 -4.69 -8.12 14.60
C ARG A 80 -5.94 -7.29 14.33
N GLU A 81 -6.93 -7.37 15.23
CA GLU A 81 -8.17 -6.55 15.17
C GLU A 81 -7.88 -5.05 15.08
N LYS A 82 -6.83 -4.58 15.79
CA LYS A 82 -6.40 -3.18 15.72
C LYS A 82 -5.92 -2.76 14.31
N ALA A 83 -5.37 -3.65 13.50
CA ALA A 83 -4.90 -3.31 12.17
C ALA A 83 -6.06 -2.93 11.24
N GLU A 84 -7.18 -3.65 11.33
CA GLU A 84 -8.38 -3.36 10.54
C GLU A 84 -8.95 -1.97 10.89
N GLN A 85 -9.06 -1.64 12.19
CA GLN A 85 -9.53 -0.33 12.62
C GLN A 85 -8.58 0.80 12.19
N THR A 86 -7.27 0.59 12.27
CA THR A 86 -6.27 1.57 11.81
C THR A 86 -6.44 1.87 10.32
N VAL A 87 -6.62 0.84 9.48
CA VAL A 87 -6.82 1.01 8.04
C VAL A 87 -8.10 1.77 7.74
N ARG A 88 -9.19 1.43 8.44
CA ARG A 88 -10.46 2.16 8.32
C ARG A 88 -10.33 3.63 8.70
N ASN A 89 -9.57 3.93 9.76
CA ASN A 89 -9.30 5.32 10.15
C ASN A 89 -8.42 6.03 9.11
N ARG A 90 -7.38 5.36 8.62
CA ARG A 90 -6.44 5.91 7.62
C ARG A 90 -7.14 6.24 6.30
N ARG A 91 -8.13 5.44 5.91
CA ARG A 91 -8.99 5.70 4.75
C ARG A 91 -9.56 7.11 4.74
N ASN A 92 -10.01 7.64 5.88
CA ASN A 92 -10.59 8.98 5.95
C ASN A 92 -9.59 10.06 5.55
N HIS A 93 -8.32 9.87 5.91
CA HIS A 93 -7.24 10.77 5.52
C HIS A 93 -6.98 10.69 4.00
N ILE A 94 -6.88 9.47 3.46
CA ILE A 94 -6.65 9.22 2.02
C ILE A 94 -7.81 9.77 1.17
N ASN A 95 -9.04 9.70 1.66
CA ASN A 95 -10.20 10.30 1.01
C ASN A 95 -10.03 11.81 0.78
N GLY A 96 -9.28 12.51 1.64
CA GLY A 96 -8.93 13.92 1.45
C GLY A 96 -8.06 14.13 0.20
N PHE A 97 -7.10 13.23 -0.06
CA PHE A 97 -6.24 13.29 -1.24
C PHE A 97 -7.01 12.89 -2.50
N LYS A 98 -7.80 11.82 -2.45
CA LYS A 98 -8.61 11.38 -3.59
C LYS A 98 -9.66 12.41 -4.03
N LYS A 99 -10.15 13.26 -3.11
CA LYS A 99 -10.99 14.42 -3.46
C LYS A 99 -10.25 15.49 -4.26
N LYS A 100 -8.95 15.68 -4.00
CA LYS A 100 -8.10 16.65 -4.73
C LYS A 100 -7.57 16.05 -6.03
N LYS A 101 -7.34 14.74 -6.05
CA LYS A 101 -6.80 13.95 -7.15
C LYS A 101 -7.72 12.74 -7.41
N PRO A 102 -8.84 12.90 -8.15
CA PRO A 102 -9.81 11.82 -8.37
C PRO A 102 -9.25 10.58 -9.07
N GLU A 103 -8.17 10.75 -9.82
CA GLU A 103 -7.42 9.70 -10.50
C GLU A 103 -6.48 8.90 -9.57
N LEU A 104 -6.38 9.29 -8.29
CA LEU A 104 -5.59 8.57 -7.30
C LEU A 104 -6.16 7.17 -7.07
N LEU A 105 -5.40 6.15 -7.44
CA LEU A 105 -5.74 4.76 -7.19
C LEU A 105 -5.44 4.39 -5.73
N VAL A 106 -6.40 3.78 -5.06
CA VAL A 106 -6.24 3.32 -3.67
C VAL A 106 -6.47 1.81 -3.60
N GLY A 107 -5.45 1.08 -3.14
CA GLY A 107 -5.49 -0.36 -2.99
C GLY A 107 -5.22 -0.84 -1.55
N ILE A 108 -5.82 -1.97 -1.18
CA ILE A 108 -5.52 -2.69 0.06
C ILE A 108 -4.89 -4.02 -0.27
N LEU A 109 -3.73 -4.30 0.32
CA LEU A 109 -2.90 -5.46 0.07
C LEU A 109 -2.73 -6.34 1.32
N GLY A 110 -2.27 -7.57 1.11
CA GLY A 110 -1.79 -8.46 2.17
C GLY A 110 -2.85 -9.40 2.73
N CYS A 111 -2.52 -10.12 3.80
CA CYS A 111 -3.39 -11.16 4.33
C CYS A 111 -4.77 -10.65 4.75
N MET A 112 -4.89 -9.39 5.18
CA MET A 112 -6.20 -8.82 5.51
C MET A 112 -7.09 -8.67 4.27
N ALA A 113 -6.50 -8.26 3.15
CA ALA A 113 -7.17 -8.19 1.85
C ALA A 113 -7.71 -9.56 1.44
N GLU A 114 -6.90 -10.61 1.63
CA GLU A 114 -7.31 -12.00 1.38
C GLU A 114 -8.45 -12.48 2.29
N ARG A 115 -8.45 -12.08 3.56
CA ARG A 115 -9.51 -12.47 4.52
C ARG A 115 -10.83 -11.76 4.23
N LEU A 116 -10.79 -10.46 3.97
CA LEU A 116 -11.98 -9.61 3.82
C LEU A 116 -12.53 -9.61 2.39
N LYS A 117 -11.68 -9.83 1.38
CA LYS A 117 -12.05 -9.96 -0.04
C LYS A 117 -12.95 -8.81 -0.51
N THR A 118 -14.11 -9.13 -1.10
CA THR A 118 -15.06 -8.18 -1.67
C THR A 118 -15.65 -7.23 -0.64
N LYS A 119 -15.69 -7.61 0.65
CA LYS A 119 -16.20 -6.73 1.72
C LYS A 119 -15.45 -5.40 1.77
N LEU A 120 -14.16 -5.39 1.47
CA LEU A 120 -13.39 -4.14 1.41
C LEU A 120 -13.87 -3.23 0.27
N LEU A 121 -14.19 -3.77 -0.89
CA LEU A 121 -14.69 -2.97 -2.01
C LEU A 121 -16.12 -2.45 -1.77
N GLU A 122 -16.93 -3.21 -1.02
CA GLU A 122 -18.31 -2.89 -0.65
C GLU A 122 -18.39 -1.84 0.48
N GLU A 123 -17.63 -2.04 1.55
CA GLU A 123 -17.62 -1.18 2.74
C GLU A 123 -16.75 0.07 2.53
N GLU A 124 -15.58 -0.09 1.90
CA GLU A 124 -14.58 0.97 1.73
C GLU A 124 -14.65 1.55 0.31
N LYS A 125 -15.65 2.39 0.07
CA LYS A 125 -15.97 2.92 -1.27
C LYS A 125 -14.82 3.57 -2.03
N ILE A 126 -13.80 4.08 -1.32
CA ILE A 126 -12.64 4.72 -1.95
C ILE A 126 -11.62 3.73 -2.50
N VAL A 127 -11.72 2.45 -2.14
CA VAL A 127 -10.81 1.39 -2.55
C VAL A 127 -11.21 0.90 -3.94
N ASP A 128 -10.23 0.90 -4.83
CA ASP A 128 -10.35 0.49 -6.23
C ASP A 128 -9.76 -0.90 -6.46
N LEU A 129 -8.77 -1.29 -5.65
CA LEU A 129 -8.00 -2.52 -5.81
C LEU A 129 -7.86 -3.29 -4.50
N VAL A 130 -8.06 -4.60 -4.52
CA VAL A 130 -7.80 -5.49 -3.37
C VAL A 130 -6.97 -6.68 -3.83
N ALA A 131 -5.78 -6.89 -3.23
CA ALA A 131 -4.93 -8.02 -3.59
C ALA A 131 -4.38 -8.79 -2.39
N GLY A 132 -4.45 -10.13 -2.43
CA GLY A 132 -3.77 -11.00 -1.47
C GLY A 132 -2.27 -11.11 -1.73
N PRO A 133 -1.49 -11.73 -0.82
CA PRO A 133 -0.05 -11.91 -0.98
C PRO A 133 0.34 -12.65 -2.27
N ASP A 134 -0.44 -13.67 -2.62
CA ASP A 134 -0.22 -14.50 -3.82
C ASP A 134 -0.65 -13.82 -5.14
N ALA A 135 -0.92 -12.52 -5.11
CA ALA A 135 -1.40 -11.77 -6.26
C ALA A 135 -0.52 -10.55 -6.59
N TYR A 136 0.61 -10.36 -5.89
CA TYR A 136 1.46 -9.18 -6.11
C TYR A 136 2.02 -9.09 -7.52
N ARG A 137 2.24 -10.24 -8.19
CA ARG A 137 2.65 -10.27 -9.61
C ARG A 137 1.60 -9.75 -10.57
N ASP A 138 0.33 -9.84 -10.20
CA ASP A 138 -0.78 -9.37 -11.02
C ASP A 138 -1.06 -7.88 -10.83
N LEU A 139 -0.37 -7.20 -9.89
CA LEU A 139 -0.60 -5.77 -9.62
C LEU A 139 -0.54 -4.88 -10.86
N PRO A 140 0.41 -5.02 -11.80
CA PRO A 140 0.39 -4.28 -13.07
C PRO A 140 -0.93 -4.42 -13.83
N LYS A 141 -1.42 -5.65 -13.96
CA LYS A 141 -2.69 -5.97 -14.64
C LYS A 141 -3.89 -5.42 -13.88
N LEU A 142 -3.91 -5.57 -12.56
CA LEU A 142 -4.99 -5.08 -11.71
C LEU A 142 -5.06 -3.54 -11.73
N ILE A 143 -3.92 -2.86 -11.73
CA ILE A 143 -3.84 -1.40 -11.88
C ILE A 143 -4.37 -0.99 -13.24
N ALA A 144 -3.97 -1.66 -14.33
CA ALA A 144 -4.47 -1.35 -15.66
C ALA A 144 -6.00 -1.48 -15.77
N GLN A 145 -6.60 -2.49 -15.13
CA GLN A 145 -8.07 -2.62 -15.04
C GLN A 145 -8.72 -1.43 -14.32
N VAL A 146 -8.08 -0.94 -13.25
CA VAL A 146 -8.57 0.26 -12.54
C VAL A 146 -8.41 1.52 -13.37
N ASP A 147 -7.30 1.65 -14.10
CA ASP A 147 -7.08 2.76 -15.02
C ASP A 147 -8.14 2.78 -16.16
N GLU A 148 -8.69 1.61 -16.53
CA GLU A 148 -9.81 1.47 -17.48
C GLU A 148 -11.19 1.79 -16.87
N GLY A 149 -11.27 1.97 -15.54
CA GLY A 149 -12.47 2.40 -14.81
C GLY A 149 -13.16 1.31 -13.99
N ASP A 150 -12.64 0.08 -13.99
CA ASP A 150 -13.21 -1.03 -13.23
C ASP A 150 -12.60 -1.15 -11.83
N LYS A 151 -13.29 -1.82 -10.91
CA LYS A 151 -12.67 -2.25 -9.64
C LYS A 151 -11.95 -3.58 -9.85
N ALA A 152 -10.78 -3.73 -9.24
CA ALA A 152 -9.96 -4.93 -9.38
C ALA A 152 -9.83 -5.71 -8.06
N ILE A 153 -9.93 -7.04 -8.13
CA ILE A 153 -9.71 -7.91 -6.97
C ILE A 153 -8.99 -9.21 -7.36
N ASN A 154 -7.92 -9.55 -6.65
CA ASN A 154 -7.33 -10.88 -6.70
C ASN A 154 -6.89 -11.33 -5.31
N THR A 155 -7.64 -12.28 -4.73
CA THR A 155 -7.41 -12.80 -3.36
C THR A 155 -7.40 -14.33 -3.35
N PHE A 156 -7.11 -14.94 -4.51
CA PHE A 156 -7.06 -16.39 -4.62
C PHE A 156 -5.67 -16.88 -4.23
N LEU A 157 -5.65 -17.89 -3.36
CA LEU A 157 -4.44 -18.61 -3.00
C LEU A 157 -3.97 -19.43 -4.20
N SER A 158 -2.74 -19.21 -4.61
CA SER A 158 -2.15 -19.97 -5.71
C SER A 158 -1.54 -21.26 -5.17
N ARG A 159 -1.68 -22.35 -5.92
CA ARG A 159 -1.02 -23.62 -5.58
C ARG A 159 0.45 -23.66 -6.04
N GLU A 160 0.84 -22.72 -6.89
CA GLU A 160 2.11 -22.74 -7.64
C GLU A 160 2.89 -21.43 -7.58
N GLU A 161 2.40 -20.39 -6.88
CA GLU A 161 3.17 -19.15 -6.78
C GLU A 161 4.46 -19.35 -6.00
N THR A 162 5.59 -19.19 -6.70
CA THR A 162 6.93 -19.18 -6.11
C THR A 162 7.61 -17.86 -6.44
N TYR A 163 8.23 -17.18 -5.46
CA TYR A 163 8.94 -15.91 -5.63
C TYR A 163 10.25 -15.97 -6.45
N ALA A 164 10.52 -17.08 -7.15
CA ALA A 164 11.82 -17.43 -7.74
C ALA A 164 12.48 -16.32 -8.61
N ASP A 165 11.69 -15.54 -9.35
CA ASP A 165 12.19 -14.52 -10.30
C ASP A 165 12.01 -13.05 -9.85
N ILE A 166 11.65 -12.82 -8.57
CA ILE A 166 11.51 -11.47 -8.03
C ILE A 166 12.68 -11.16 -7.10
N ASN A 167 13.49 -10.17 -7.47
CA ASN A 167 14.50 -9.60 -6.59
C ASN A 167 13.86 -8.46 -5.78
N PRO A 168 13.72 -8.58 -4.45
CA PRO A 168 13.10 -7.54 -3.63
C PRO A 168 13.91 -6.25 -3.65
N VAL A 169 13.23 -5.11 -3.67
CA VAL A 169 13.88 -3.80 -3.58
C VAL A 169 13.97 -3.39 -2.12
N ARG A 170 15.17 -3.09 -1.64
CA ARG A 170 15.36 -2.64 -0.26
C ARG A 170 14.73 -1.27 -0.03
N LEU A 171 13.64 -1.23 0.73
CA LEU A 171 12.97 0.02 1.11
C LEU A 171 13.66 0.71 2.30
N ASN A 172 14.48 -0.03 3.07
CA ASN A 172 15.23 0.48 4.22
C ASN A 172 16.74 0.34 4.01
N SER A 173 17.49 1.41 4.28
CA SER A 173 18.95 1.51 4.12
C SER A 173 19.74 1.07 5.36
N ASN A 174 19.12 0.31 6.27
CA ASN A 174 19.82 -0.21 7.43
C ASN A 174 20.61 -1.44 6.99
N GLY A 175 21.75 -1.18 6.36
CA GLY A 175 22.64 -2.17 5.79
C GLY A 175 22.93 -3.29 6.77
N VAL A 176 22.57 -4.50 6.37
CA VAL A 176 23.20 -5.71 6.89
C VAL A 176 24.05 -6.23 5.73
N THR A 177 25.33 -5.92 5.79
CA THR A 177 26.40 -6.49 4.96
C THR A 177 26.61 -7.96 5.27
#